data_AF-A0A352B568-F1
#
_entry.id   AF-A0A352B568-F1
#
_cell.length_a   1.000
_cell.length_b   1.000
_cell.length_c   1.000
_cell.angle_alpha   90.00
_cell.angle_beta   90.00
_cell.angle_gamma   90.00
#
_symmetry.space_group_name_H-M   'P 1'
#
loop_
_entity.id
_entity.type
_entity.pdbx_description
1 polymer ?
#
loop_
_entity_poly.entity_id
_entity_poly.type
_entity_poly.pdbx_seq_one_letter_code
_entity_poly.pdbx_strand_id
1 'polypeptide(L)'
;MRAYDQLCDRFREHHHLGGVAELLGWDQQTYLPAKGHARRAEQLAALAGLRHQRLTDPRVAGWIEAARAEVLTPLARRNLELMAWRHRRAAALPESLAIDYA
;
A
#
# COMPACT_ATOMS: atom_id res chain seq x y z
N MET A 1 1.68 -20.85 7.28
CA MET A 1 0.71 -19.73 7.32
C MET A 1 -0.01 -19.71 5.99
N ARG A 2 -1.33 -19.50 5.94
CA ARG A 2 -2.10 -19.53 4.68
C ARG A 2 -1.77 -18.30 3.82
N ALA A 3 -2.01 -18.38 2.51
CA ALA A 3 -1.74 -17.27 1.61
C ALA A 3 -2.67 -16.08 1.88
N TYR A 4 -3.93 -16.35 2.24
CA TYR A 4 -4.86 -15.30 2.67
C TYR A 4 -4.38 -14.55 3.92
N ASP A 5 -3.76 -15.25 4.88
CA ASP A 5 -3.25 -14.62 6.10
C ASP A 5 -2.03 -13.73 5.79
N GLN A 6 -1.14 -14.17 4.89
CA GLN A 6 -0.03 -13.37 4.39
C GLN A 6 -0.49 -12.09 3.68
N LEU A 7 -1.58 -12.17 2.89
CA LEU A 7 -2.19 -11.00 2.28
C LEU A 7 -2.77 -10.05 3.33
N CYS A 8 -3.45 -10.57 4.35
CA CYS A 8 -3.98 -9.73 5.43
C CYS A 8 -2.86 -8.97 6.15
N ASP A 9 -1.73 -9.63 6.44
CA ASP A 9 -0.57 -8.99 7.05
C ASP A 9 0.04 -7.91 6.14
N ARG A 10 0.18 -8.20 4.84
CA ARG A 10 0.69 -7.23 3.86
C ARG A 10 -0.21 -5.99 3.74
N PHE A 11 -1.53 -6.19 3.71
CA PHE A 11 -2.48 -5.06 3.64
C PHE A 11 -2.56 -4.29 4.96
N ARG A 12 -2.31 -4.94 6.11
CA ARG A 12 -2.17 -4.27 7.40
C ARG A 12 -0.94 -3.36 7.42
N GLU A 13 0.22 -3.86 6.98
CA GLU A 13 1.44 -3.05 6.79
C GLU A 13 1.16 -1.85 5.86
N HIS A 14 0.54 -2.11 4.69
CA HIS A 14 0.21 -1.05 3.74
C HIS A 14 -0.72 0.01 4.32
N HIS A 15 -1.69 -0.38 5.17
CA HIS A 15 -2.59 0.55 5.85
C HIS A 15 -1.85 1.40 6.90
N HIS A 16 -0.97 0.80 7.71
CA HIS A 16 -0.15 1.55 8.67
C HIS A 16 0.73 2.59 7.99
N LEU A 17 1.42 2.23 6.91
CA LEU A 17 2.21 3.18 6.12
C LEU A 17 1.34 4.29 5.52
N GLY A 18 0.10 3.97 5.11
CA GLY A 18 -0.88 4.97 4.67
C GLY A 18 -1.23 5.96 5.77
N GLY A 19 -1.50 5.49 6.99
CA GLY A 19 -1.78 6.36 8.13
C GLY A 19 -0.60 7.27 8.51
N VAL A 20 0.65 6.81 8.35
CA VAL A 20 1.82 7.68 8.52
C VAL A 20 1.84 8.79 7.47
N ALA A 21 1.53 8.47 6.20
CA ALA A 21 1.46 9.47 5.13
C ALA A 21 0.35 10.50 5.40
N GLU A 22 -0.81 10.04 5.87
CA GLU A 22 -1.93 10.91 6.24
C GLU A 22 -1.57 11.85 7.40
N LEU A 23 -0.88 11.34 8.43
CA LEU A 23 -0.40 12.16 9.55
C LEU A 23 0.61 13.23 9.08
N LEU A 24 1.56 12.84 8.24
CA LEU A 24 2.54 13.76 7.65
C LEU A 24 1.88 14.81 6.75
N GLY A 25 0.86 14.41 5.99
CA GLY A 25 0.06 15.32 5.18
C GLY A 25 -0.71 16.33 6.04
N TRP A 26 -1.37 15.86 7.08
CA TRP A 26 -2.09 16.73 8.02
C TRP A 26 -1.15 17.72 8.73
N ASP A 27 0.00 17.26 9.22
CA ASP A 27 1.00 18.13 9.85
C ASP A 27 1.49 19.20 8.88
N GLN A 28 1.68 18.85 7.60
CA GLN A 28 2.09 19.81 6.56
C GLN A 28 1.11 20.98 6.43
N GLN A 29 -0.19 20.69 6.58
CA GLN A 29 -1.26 21.67 6.39
C GLN A 29 -1.59 22.46 7.66
N THR A 30 -1.11 22.04 8.83
CA THR A 30 -1.53 22.60 10.12
C THR A 30 -0.38 23.21 10.92
N TYR A 31 0.74 22.50 11.07
CA TYR A 31 1.81 22.88 11.99
C TYR A 31 3.17 23.09 11.32
N LEU A 32 3.42 22.48 10.15
CA LEU A 32 4.73 22.54 9.52
C LEU A 32 5.10 23.97 9.09
N PRO A 33 6.23 24.53 9.56
CA PRO A 33 6.71 25.82 9.07
C PRO A 33 7.11 25.75 7.59
N ALA A 34 7.00 26.88 6.88
CA ALA A 34 7.28 26.94 5.45
C ALA A 34 8.65 26.36 5.02
N LYS A 35 9.68 26.55 5.86
CA LYS A 35 11.03 26.03 5.62
C LYS A 35 11.12 24.49 5.66
N GLY A 36 10.10 23.80 6.18
CA GLY A 36 10.02 22.35 6.26
C GLY A 36 9.41 21.66 5.04
N HIS A 37 8.77 22.39 4.12
CA HIS A 37 8.01 21.78 3.02
C HIS A 37 8.86 20.90 2.11
N ALA A 38 10.08 21.32 1.75
CA ALA A 38 10.96 20.51 0.89
C ALA A 38 11.27 19.15 1.51
N ARG A 39 11.65 19.14 2.80
CA ARG A 39 11.94 17.90 3.52
C ARG A 39 10.69 17.03 3.71
N ARG A 40 9.52 17.63 3.89
CA ARG A 40 8.25 16.89 3.97
C ARG A 40 7.89 16.23 2.64
N ALA A 41 8.09 16.92 1.53
CA ALA A 41 7.88 16.34 0.19
C ALA A 41 8.77 15.10 0.00
N GLU A 42 10.06 15.16 0.36
CA GLU A 42 10.97 14.02 0.31
C GLU A 42 10.49 12.84 1.19
N GLN A 43 9.99 13.12 2.40
CA GLN A 43 9.45 12.10 3.30
C GLN A 43 8.23 11.39 2.71
N LEU A 44 7.29 12.16 2.14
CA LEU A 44 6.08 11.63 1.51
C LEU A 44 6.41 10.81 0.26
N ALA A 45 7.32 11.31 -0.58
CA ALA A 45 7.80 10.62 -1.78
C ALA A 45 8.47 9.27 -1.44
N ALA A 46 9.36 9.26 -0.45
CA ALA A 46 10.01 8.01 0.01
C ALA A 46 8.99 6.99 0.56
N LEU A 47 7.99 7.47 1.32
CA LEU A 47 6.94 6.62 1.86
C LEU A 47 6.01 6.08 0.76
N ALA A 48 5.71 6.88 -0.27
CA ALA A 48 4.94 6.45 -1.42
C ALA A 48 5.65 5.35 -2.22
N GLY A 49 6.96 5.51 -2.47
CA GLY A 49 7.80 4.48 -3.09
C GLY A 49 7.76 3.17 -2.29
N LEU A 50 8.03 3.23 -0.98
CA LEU A 50 7.98 2.05 -0.11
C LEU A 50 6.59 1.38 -0.13
N ARG A 51 5.51 2.16 -0.04
CA ARG A 51 4.14 1.63 -0.08
C ARG A 51 3.81 0.97 -1.41
N HIS A 52 4.25 1.56 -2.52
CA HIS A 52 4.08 1.02 -3.85
C HIS A 52 4.86 -0.29 -3.98
N GLN A 53 6.16 -0.29 -3.71
CA GLN A 53 7.03 -1.45 -3.75
C GLN A 53 6.48 -2.63 -2.92
N ARG A 54 5.98 -2.36 -1.70
CA ARG A 54 5.36 -3.40 -0.86
C ARG A 54 4.08 -3.95 -1.47
N LEU A 55 3.26 -3.13 -2.13
CA LEU A 55 2.01 -3.59 -2.72
C LEU A 55 2.22 -4.32 -4.05
N THR A 56 3.25 -3.98 -4.82
CA THR A 56 3.54 -4.55 -6.15
C THR A 56 4.60 -5.67 -6.13
N ASP A 57 5.10 -6.04 -4.95
CA ASP A 57 5.99 -7.18 -4.75
C ASP A 57 5.43 -8.46 -5.42
N PRO A 58 6.19 -9.16 -6.26
CA PRO A 58 5.73 -10.34 -7.00
C PRO A 58 5.11 -11.43 -6.12
N ARG A 59 5.52 -11.52 -4.84
CA ARG A 59 4.95 -12.47 -3.87
C ARG A 59 3.46 -12.23 -3.63
N VAL A 60 3.00 -10.98 -3.71
CA VAL A 60 1.58 -10.61 -3.51
C VAL A 60 0.71 -11.26 -4.59
N ALA A 61 1.14 -11.22 -5.85
CA ALA A 61 0.44 -11.91 -6.94
C ALA A 61 0.37 -13.42 -6.69
N GLY A 62 1.48 -14.03 -6.26
CA GLY A 62 1.53 -15.45 -5.90
C GLY A 62 0.56 -15.81 -4.76
N TRP A 63 0.49 -14.98 -3.72
CA TRP A 63 -0.45 -15.18 -2.61
C TRP A 63 -1.90 -14.98 -3.01
N ILE A 64 -2.20 -14.03 -3.90
CA ILE A 64 -3.55 -13.83 -4.44
C ILE A 64 -4.03 -15.10 -5.13
N GLU A 65 -3.22 -15.66 -6.02
CA GLU A 65 -3.60 -16.87 -6.76
C GLU A 65 -3.70 -18.10 -5.85
N ALA A 66 -2.76 -18.27 -4.91
CA ALA A 66 -2.85 -19.34 -3.92
C ALA A 66 -4.10 -19.22 -3.04
N ALA A 67 -4.46 -18.01 -2.59
CA ALA A 67 -5.62 -17.76 -1.75
C ALA A 67 -6.96 -18.02 -2.47
N ARG A 68 -7.00 -17.98 -3.81
CA ARG A 68 -8.21 -18.35 -4.58
C ARG A 68 -8.60 -19.83 -4.43
N ALA A 69 -7.61 -20.69 -4.20
CA ALA A 69 -7.82 -22.12 -4.00
C ALA A 69 -8.19 -22.47 -2.54
N GLU A 70 -8.13 -21.51 -1.62
CA GLU A 70 -8.44 -21.75 -0.21
C GLU A 70 -9.95 -21.73 0.07
N VAL A 71 -10.38 -22.52 1.06
CA VAL A 71 -11.75 -22.45 1.59
C VAL A 71 -11.90 -21.20 2.45
N LEU A 72 -12.46 -20.14 1.86
CA LEU A 72 -12.69 -18.85 2.49
C LEU A 72 -14.17 -18.61 2.81
N THR A 73 -14.42 -17.88 3.90
CA THR A 73 -15.74 -17.32 4.19
C THR A 73 -16.16 -16.32 3.10
N PRO A 74 -17.46 -16.02 2.93
CA PRO A 74 -17.90 -15.03 1.95
C PRO A 74 -17.20 -13.67 2.11
N LEU A 75 -17.01 -13.21 3.35
CA LEU A 75 -16.30 -11.96 3.65
C LEU A 75 -14.83 -12.02 3.22
N ALA A 76 -14.12 -13.08 3.57
CA ALA A 76 -12.71 -13.26 3.21
C ALA A 76 -12.52 -13.35 1.68
N ARG A 77 -13.44 -14.03 0.99
CA ARG A 77 -13.45 -14.09 -0.48
C ARG A 77 -13.62 -12.70 -1.10
N ARG A 78 -14.57 -11.90 -0.60
CA ARG A 78 -14.77 -10.52 -1.09
C ARG A 78 -13.55 -9.63 -0.80
N ASN A 79 -12.95 -9.79 0.37
CA ASN A 79 -11.72 -9.07 0.72
C ASN A 79 -10.57 -9.41 -0.24
N LEU A 80 -10.38 -10.71 -0.55
CA LEU A 80 -9.39 -11.17 -1.53
C LEU A 80 -9.60 -10.55 -2.92
N GLU A 81 -10.83 -10.45 -3.39
CA GLU A 81 -11.14 -9.79 -4.67
C GLU A 81 -10.72 -8.32 -4.69
N LEU A 82 -11.00 -7.59 -3.60
CA LEU A 82 -10.62 -6.18 -3.45
C LEU A 82 -9.11 -6.01 -3.34
N MET A 83 -8.42 -6.90 -2.63
CA MET A 83 -6.96 -6.94 -2.55
C MET A 83 -6.34 -7.17 -3.93
N ALA A 84 -6.87 -8.13 -4.70
CA ALA A 84 -6.42 -8.41 -6.05
C ALA A 84 -6.63 -7.22 -7.01
N TRP A 85 -7.78 -6.55 -6.89
CA TRP A 85 -8.06 -5.33 -7.65
C TRP A 85 -7.07 -4.20 -7.31
N ARG A 86 -6.82 -3.96 -6.01
CA ARG A 86 -5.84 -2.95 -5.55
C ARG A 86 -4.43 -3.26 -6.05
N HIS A 87 -3.98 -4.50 -5.92
CA HIS A 87 -2.69 -4.96 -6.42
C HIS A 87 -2.57 -4.70 -7.92
N ARG A 88 -3.55 -5.13 -8.73
CA ARG A 88 -3.54 -4.96 -10.18
C ARG A 88 -3.45 -3.49 -10.58
N ARG A 89 -4.23 -2.62 -9.91
CA ARG A 89 -4.23 -1.18 -10.19
C ARG A 89 -2.88 -0.53 -9.86
N ALA A 90 -2.25 -0.95 -8.76
CA ALA A 90 -0.93 -0.46 -8.37
C ALA A 90 0.15 -0.97 -9.34
N ALA A 91 0.16 -2.26 -9.65
CA ALA A 91 1.15 -2.89 -10.52
C ALA A 91 1.07 -2.45 -11.99
N ALA A 92 -0.03 -1.80 -12.40
CA ALA A 92 -0.17 -1.21 -13.73
C ALA A 92 0.60 0.11 -13.91
N LEU A 93 1.10 0.70 -12.82
CA LEU A 93 1.84 1.96 -12.84
C LEU A 93 3.31 1.70 -12.50
N PRO A 94 4.27 2.33 -13.19
CA PRO A 94 5.66 2.31 -12.78
C PRO A 94 5.85 2.95 -11.40
N GLU A 95 6.82 2.46 -10.63
CA GLU A 95 7.14 2.99 -9.30
C GLU A 95 7.50 4.49 -9.34
N SER A 96 8.24 4.93 -10.36
CA SER A 96 8.60 6.35 -10.53
C SER A 96 7.36 7.25 -10.58
N LEU A 97 6.33 6.82 -11.30
CA LEU A 97 5.08 7.57 -11.39
C LEU A 97 4.33 7.63 -10.04
N ALA A 98 4.46 6.60 -9.21
CA ALA A 98 3.89 6.61 -7.86
C ALA A 98 4.64 7.54 -6.90
N ILE A 99 5.95 7.74 -7.11
CA ILE A 99 6.80 8.64 -6.32
C ILE A 99 6.58 10.09 -6.75
N ASP A 100 6.57 10.36 -8.06
CA ASP A 100 6.51 11.72 -8.61
C ASP A 100 5.17 12.45 -8.31
N TYR A 101 4.10 11.68 -8.06
CA TYR A 101 2.75 12.20 -7.79
C TYR A 101 2.28 11.95 -6.34
N ALA A 102 3.21 11.67 -5.42
CA ALA A 102 2.94 11.53 -3.99
C ALA A 102 2.78 12.89 -3.29
#